data_AF-A0A2E6TAZ7-F1
#
_entry.id   AF-A0A2E6TAZ7-F1
#
_cell.length_a   1.000
_cell.length_b   1.000
_cell.length_c   1.000
_cell.angle_alpha   90.00
_cell.angle_beta   90.00
_cell.angle_gamma   90.00
#
_symmetry.space_group_name_H-M   'P 1'
#
loop_
_entity.id
_entity.type
_entity.pdbx_description
1 polymer ?
#
loop_
_entity_poly.entity_id
_entity_poly.type
_entity_poly.pdbx_seq_one_letter_code
_entity_poly.pdbx_strand_id
1 'polypeptide(L)'
;YFAKKLMYEEVPEILPKDLYKEIHRGIAKRILSLNNEKWNTIPKACDEIDTLRAEYEDNGDEERLAITNDINSFLEEIKNKYQDA
;
A
#
# COMPACT_ATOMS: atom_id res chain seq x y z
N TYR A 1 -6.72 21.46 4.99
CA TYR A 1 -6.57 20.08 4.47
C TYR A 1 -5.15 19.56 4.69
N PHE A 2 -4.10 20.28 4.24
CA PHE A 2 -2.70 19.90 4.44
C PHE A 2 -2.30 19.61 5.90
N ALA A 3 -2.54 20.57 6.81
CA ALA A 3 -2.19 20.40 8.24
C ALA A 3 -2.81 19.15 8.88
N LYS A 4 -4.04 18.78 8.49
CA LYS A 4 -4.72 17.58 8.99
C LYS A 4 -4.01 16.30 8.55
N LYS A 5 -3.49 16.25 7.32
CA LYS A 5 -2.67 15.12 6.82
C LYS A 5 -1.33 15.05 7.51
N LEU A 6 -0.66 16.20 7.66
CA LEU A 6 0.62 16.26 8.36
C LEU A 6 0.49 15.75 9.80
N MET A 7 -0.56 16.15 10.52
CA MET A 7 -0.83 15.64 11.87
C MET A 7 -1.14 14.13 11.86
N TYR A 8 -1.87 13.64 10.85
CA TYR A 8 -2.15 12.20 10.72
C TYR A 8 -0.88 11.36 10.48
N GLU A 9 0.09 11.91 9.74
CA GLU A 9 1.36 11.24 9.43
C GLU A 9 2.34 11.26 10.61
N GLU A 10 2.46 12.38 11.31
CA GLU A 10 3.48 12.59 12.36
C GLU A 10 2.98 12.27 13.78
N VAL A 11 1.69 12.50 14.07
CA VAL A 11 1.12 12.43 15.42
C VAL A 11 -0.38 12.09 15.36
N PRO A 12 -0.78 10.91 14.85
CA PRO A 12 -2.18 10.57 14.67
C PRO A 12 -2.99 10.55 15.99
N GLU A 13 -2.36 10.32 17.14
CA GLU A 13 -2.99 10.22 18.45
C GLU A 13 -3.65 11.51 18.96
N ILE A 14 -3.23 12.68 18.48
CA ILE A 14 -3.86 13.96 18.87
C ILE A 14 -5.08 14.27 18.01
N LEU A 15 -5.32 13.52 16.93
CA LEU A 15 -6.47 13.76 16.07
C LEU A 15 -7.76 13.29 16.75
N PRO A 16 -8.85 14.07 16.65
CA PRO A 16 -10.18 13.57 16.96
C PRO A 16 -10.46 12.27 16.20
N LYS A 17 -11.04 11.28 16.87
CA LYS A 17 -11.27 9.94 16.30
C LYS A 17 -11.99 9.97 14.95
N ASP A 18 -12.97 10.85 14.79
CA ASP A 18 -13.73 10.98 13.54
C ASP A 18 -12.86 11.51 12.40
N LEU A 19 -11.97 12.46 12.69
CA LEU A 19 -11.05 13.03 11.71
C LEU A 19 -9.96 12.02 11.32
N TYR A 20 -9.43 11.26 12.29
CA TYR A 20 -8.53 10.16 12.01
C TYR A 20 -9.20 9.15 11.06
N LYS A 21 -10.42 8.70 11.38
CA LYS A 21 -11.17 7.73 10.57
C LYS A 21 -11.47 8.26 9.16
N GLU A 22 -11.83 9.53 9.03
CA GLU A 22 -12.08 10.17 7.74
C GLU A 22 -10.83 10.09 6.83
N ILE A 23 -9.66 10.47 7.36
CA ILE A 23 -8.40 10.44 6.63
C ILE A 23 -7.98 9.00 6.33
N HIS A 24 -8.02 8.13 7.34
CA HIS A 24 -7.62 6.73 7.25
C HIS A 24 -8.44 5.97 6.18
N ARG A 25 -9.78 6.14 6.18
CA ARG A 25 -10.67 5.58 5.14
C ARG A 25 -10.44 6.18 3.77
N GLY A 26 -10.15 7.47 3.71
CA GLY A 26 -9.84 8.15 2.46
C GLY A 26 -8.56 7.59 1.80
N ILE A 27 -7.54 7.29 2.59
CA ILE A 27 -6.32 6.63 2.13
C ILE A 27 -6.62 5.19 1.71
N ALA A 28 -7.30 4.41 2.57
CA ALA A 28 -7.68 3.03 2.28
C ALA A 28 -8.43 2.90 0.94
N LYS A 29 -9.44 3.75 0.70
CA LYS A 29 -10.19 3.77 -0.57
C LYS A 29 -9.32 4.01 -1.80
N ARG A 30 -8.26 4.81 -1.68
CA ARG A 30 -7.38 5.15 -2.82
C ARG A 30 -6.36 4.06 -3.09
N ILE A 31 -5.76 3.48 -2.05
CA ILE A 31 -4.68 2.51 -2.20
C ILE A 31 -5.22 1.09 -2.38
N LEU A 32 -6.41 0.76 -1.85
CA LEU A 32 -7.06 -0.55 -2.00
C LEU A 32 -8.08 -0.57 -3.17
N SER A 33 -8.12 0.48 -3.99
CA SER A 33 -9.03 0.54 -5.13
C SER A 33 -8.73 -0.59 -6.12
N LEU A 34 -9.79 -1.26 -6.58
CA LEU A 34 -9.77 -2.25 -7.66
C LEU A 34 -10.07 -1.63 -9.04
N ASN A 35 -10.28 -0.31 -9.09
CA ASN A 35 -10.53 0.40 -10.34
C ASN A 35 -9.23 0.66 -11.11
N ASN A 36 -9.36 1.04 -12.37
CA ASN A 36 -8.24 1.51 -13.17
C ASN A 36 -7.86 2.96 -12.81
N GLU A 37 -7.16 3.12 -11.70
CA GLU A 37 -6.68 4.41 -11.20
C GLU A 37 -5.44 4.91 -11.96
N LYS A 38 -5.22 6.23 -11.96
CA LYS A 38 -4.02 6.86 -12.55
C LYS A 38 -2.75 6.71 -11.70
N TRP A 39 -2.87 6.18 -10.49
CA TRP A 39 -1.78 5.90 -9.56
C TRP A 39 -1.75 4.39 -9.26
N ASN A 40 -0.63 3.88 -8.75
CA ASN A 40 -0.57 2.47 -8.34
C ASN A 40 -1.40 2.24 -7.07
N THR A 41 -2.24 1.21 -7.14
CA THR A 41 -2.99 0.65 -6.02
C THR A 41 -2.27 -0.61 -5.54
N ILE A 42 -2.51 -1.02 -4.30
CA ILE A 42 -1.95 -2.26 -3.75
C ILE A 42 -2.34 -3.47 -4.60
N PRO A 43 -3.63 -3.68 -4.99
CA PRO A 43 -3.99 -4.80 -5.85
C PRO A 43 -3.20 -4.81 -7.17
N LYS A 44 -3.08 -3.66 -7.83
CA LYS A 44 -2.32 -3.54 -9.07
C LYS A 44 -0.83 -3.83 -8.88
N ALA A 45 -0.25 -3.34 -7.80
CA ALA A 45 1.16 -3.59 -7.50
C ALA A 45 1.42 -5.07 -7.16
N CYS A 46 0.50 -5.75 -6.46
CA CYS A 46 0.58 -7.19 -6.22
C CYS A 46 0.57 -7.97 -7.54
N ASP A 47 -0.35 -7.65 -8.46
CA ASP A 47 -0.42 -8.30 -9.78
C ASP A 47 0.87 -8.09 -10.59
N GLU A 48 1.42 -6.87 -10.57
CA GLU A 48 2.69 -6.54 -11.23
C GLU A 48 3.86 -7.35 -10.64
N ILE A 49 3.94 -7.48 -9.32
CA ILE A 49 4.99 -8.26 -8.65
C ILE A 49 4.86 -9.74 -8.95
N ASP A 50 3.66 -10.31 -8.94
CA ASP A 50 3.46 -11.72 -9.24
C ASP A 50 3.90 -12.06 -10.67
N THR A 51 3.64 -11.15 -11.62
CA THR A 51 4.13 -11.28 -13.00
C THR A 51 5.66 -11.26 -13.05
N LEU A 52 6.30 -10.28 -12.40
CA LEU A 52 7.76 -10.16 -12.38
C LEU A 52 8.43 -11.33 -11.66
N ARG A 53 7.82 -11.84 -10.57
CA ARG A 53 8.35 -12.96 -9.80
C ARG A 53 8.41 -14.22 -10.66
N ALA A 54 7.36 -14.52 -11.42
CA ALA A 54 7.35 -15.63 -12.36
C ALA A 54 8.46 -15.51 -13.42
N GLU A 55 8.65 -14.32 -14.00
CA GLU A 55 9.73 -14.07 -14.95
C GLU A 55 11.13 -14.26 -14.32
N TYR A 56 11.34 -13.83 -13.08
CA TYR A 56 12.64 -13.96 -12.40
C TYR A 56 12.90 -15.38 -11.91
N GLU A 57 11.86 -16.14 -11.53
CA GLU A 57 11.95 -17.58 -11.23
C GLU A 57 12.41 -18.36 -12.47
N ASP A 58 11.79 -18.11 -13.63
CA ASP A 58 12.16 -18.76 -14.90
C ASP A 58 13.61 -18.45 -15.32
N ASN A 59 14.07 -17.23 -15.03
CA ASN A 59 15.42 -16.79 -15.35
C ASN A 59 16.48 -17.13 -14.29
N GLY A 60 16.07 -17.67 -13.13
CA GLY A 60 16.97 -17.95 -12.00
C GLY A 60 17.62 -16.71 -11.39
N ASP A 61 16.95 -15.56 -11.43
CA ASP A 61 17.46 -14.27 -10.95
C ASP A 61 17.15 -14.09 -9.44
N GLU A 62 17.95 -14.76 -8.60
CA GLU A 62 17.78 -14.78 -7.15
C GLU A 62 17.81 -13.38 -6.50
N GLU A 63 18.61 -12.46 -7.04
CA GLU A 63 18.72 -11.09 -6.52
C GLU A 63 17.39 -10.33 -6.69
N ARG A 64 16.81 -10.39 -7.89
CA ARG A 64 15.51 -9.74 -8.13
C ARG A 64 14.36 -10.45 -7.44
N LEU A 65 14.46 -11.76 -7.22
CA LEU A 65 13.48 -12.49 -6.41
C LEU A 65 13.49 -12.01 -4.95
N ALA A 66 14.66 -11.76 -4.36
CA ALA A 66 14.74 -11.19 -3.02
C ALA A 66 14.07 -9.81 -2.96
N ILE A 67 14.34 -8.95 -3.95
CA ILE A 67 13.73 -7.61 -4.03
C ILE A 67 12.21 -7.69 -4.19
N THR A 68 11.68 -8.58 -5.04
CA THR A 68 10.23 -8.73 -5.21
C THR A 68 9.53 -9.25 -3.95
N ASN A 69 10.19 -10.11 -3.18
CA ASN A 69 9.68 -10.58 -1.88
C ASN A 69 9.66 -9.47 -0.81
N ASP A 70 10.69 -8.62 -0.77
CA ASP A 70 10.73 -7.48 0.14
C ASP A 70 9.61 -6.47 -0.18
N ILE A 71 9.41 -6.17 -1.47
CA ILE A 71 8.32 -5.28 -1.90
C ILE A 71 6.96 -5.90 -1.57
N ASN A 72 6.77 -7.19 -1.80
CA ASN A 72 5.51 -7.86 -1.47
C ASN A 72 5.20 -7.80 0.04
N SER A 73 6.21 -8.00 0.88
CA SER A 73 6.08 -7.89 2.33
C SER A 73 5.66 -6.48 2.74
N PHE A 74 6.29 -5.45 2.16
CA PHE A 74 5.93 -4.06 2.38
C PHE A 74 4.50 -3.74 1.95
N LEU A 75 4.04 -4.27 0.81
CA LEU A 75 2.66 -4.08 0.35
C LEU A 75 1.64 -4.73 1.27
N GLU A 76 1.91 -5.96 1.75
CA GLU A 76 1.03 -6.64 2.70
C GLU A 76 0.97 -5.93 4.05
N GLU A 77 2.07 -5.36 4.54
CA GLU A 77 2.05 -4.51 5.74
C GLU A 77 1.14 -3.29 5.58
N ILE A 78 1.24 -2.57 4.45
CA ILE A 78 0.37 -1.44 4.17
C ILE A 78 -1.09 -1.91 4.05
N LYS A 79 -1.35 -2.98 3.32
CA LYS A 79 -2.70 -3.54 3.14
C LYS A 79 -3.33 -3.86 4.49
N ASN A 80 -2.60 -4.58 5.35
CA ASN A 80 -3.06 -4.93 6.69
C ASN A 80 -3.34 -3.70 7.55
N LYS A 81 -2.54 -2.64 7.42
CA LYS A 81 -2.76 -1.37 8.13
C LYS A 81 -4.08 -0.68 7.73
N TYR A 82 -4.56 -0.87 6.50
CA TYR A 82 -5.71 -0.14 5.96
C TYR A 82 -6.94 -1.01 5.66
N GLN A 83 -6.87 -2.33 5.80
CA GLN A 83 -7.98 -3.23 5.51
C GLN A 83 -9.18 -3.05 6.46
N ASP A 84 -8.92 -2.65 7.71
CA ASP A 84 -9.93 -2.47 8.76
C ASP A 84 -10.39 -1.01 8.94
N ALA A 85 -10.12 -0.15 7.94
CA ALA A 85 -10.32 1.31 8.01
C ALA A 85 -11.80 1.76 8.04
#